data_AF-A0A4R6LSC1-F1
#
_entry.id   AF-A0A4R6LSC1-F1
#
_cell.length_a   1.000
_cell.length_b   1.000
_cell.length_c   1.000
_cell.angle_alpha   90.00
_cell.angle_beta   90.00
_cell.angle_gamma   90.00
#
_symmetry.space_group_name_H-M   'P 1'
#
loop_
_entity.id
_entity.type
_entity.pdbx_description
1 polymer ?
#
loop_
_entity_poly.entity_id
_entity_poly.type
_entity_poly.pdbx_seq_one_letter_code
_entity_poly.pdbx_strand_id
1 'polypeptide(L)'
;MVKILKYAEEQGKKKGKEEGKIEGKIEGKIEGKIEGKQEEARLILMRQIKAKFGDTDNEIIKLINRAELSKIEDLSEKIITSDSTEDIIDFLKH
;
A
#
# COMPACT_ATOMS: atom_id res chain seq x y z
N MET A 1 -48.11 -21.27 -4.73
CA MET A 1 -47.63 -19.89 -4.50
C MET A 1 -46.62 -19.80 -3.35
N VAL A 2 -46.94 -20.23 -2.12
CA VAL A 2 -46.04 -20.16 -0.94
C VAL A 2 -44.69 -20.87 -1.10
N LYS A 3 -44.64 -22.05 -1.73
CA LYS A 3 -43.38 -22.78 -2.00
C LYS A 3 -42.41 -22.02 -2.93
N ILE A 4 -42.93 -21.25 -3.89
CA ILE A 4 -42.12 -20.49 -4.84
C ILE A 4 -41.47 -19.28 -4.15
N LEU A 5 -42.22 -18.60 -3.28
CA LEU A 5 -41.71 -17.48 -2.49
C LEU A 5 -40.58 -17.92 -1.55
N LYS A 6 -40.78 -19.03 -0.83
CA LYS A 6 -39.75 -19.59 0.06
C LYS A 6 -38.48 -20.01 -0.72
N TYR A 7 -38.65 -20.61 -1.90
CA TYR A 7 -37.53 -20.93 -2.78
C TYR A 7 -36.79 -19.66 -3.22
N ALA A 8 -37.50 -18.63 -3.65
CA ALA A 8 -36.90 -17.36 -4.07
C ALA A 8 -36.13 -16.68 -2.92
N GLU A 9 -36.65 -16.69 -1.70
CA GLU A 9 -35.96 -16.16 -0.51
C GLU A 9 -34.67 -16.95 -0.19
N GLU A 10 -34.72 -18.29 -0.25
CA GLU A 10 -33.54 -19.12 -0.02
C GLU A 10 -32.48 -18.92 -1.10
N GLN A 11 -32.89 -18.78 -2.37
CA GLN A 11 -31.96 -18.48 -3.47
C GLN A 11 -31.37 -17.07 -3.32
N GLY A 12 -32.18 -16.08 -2.95
CA GLY A 12 -31.70 -14.72 -2.69
C GLY A 12 -30.68 -14.66 -1.57
N LYS A 13 -30.92 -15.35 -0.45
CA LYS A 13 -29.96 -15.46 0.66
C LYS A 13 -28.67 -16.16 0.25
N LYS A 14 -28.76 -17.25 -0.53
CA LYS A 14 -27.58 -17.96 -1.05
C LYS A 14 -26.76 -17.05 -1.96
N LYS A 15 -27.42 -16.38 -2.92
CA LYS A 15 -26.78 -15.49 -3.87
C LYS A 15 -26.10 -14.32 -3.15
N GLY A 16 -26.79 -13.63 -2.25
CA GLY A 16 -26.19 -12.52 -1.49
C GLY A 16 -25.00 -12.95 -0.62
N LYS A 17 -25.05 -14.15 -0.02
CA LYS A 17 -23.90 -14.69 0.74
C LYS A 17 -22.71 -15.02 -0.17
N GLU A 18 -22.98 -15.52 -1.37
CA GLU A 18 -21.94 -15.84 -2.35
C GLU A 18 -21.31 -14.57 -2.92
N GLU A 19 -22.12 -13.58 -3.31
CA GLU A 19 -21.68 -12.26 -3.77
C GLU A 19 -20.83 -11.56 -2.70
N GLY A 20 -21.32 -11.44 -1.46
CA GLY A 20 -20.56 -10.80 -0.38
C GLY A 20 -19.24 -11.52 -0.05
N LYS A 21 -19.18 -12.85 -0.21
CA LYS A 21 -17.93 -13.61 -0.06
C LYS A 21 -16.94 -13.35 -1.21
N ILE A 22 -17.45 -13.15 -2.42
CA ILE A 22 -16.62 -12.84 -3.59
C ILE A 22 -16.08 -11.41 -3.46
N GLU A 23 -16.94 -10.44 -3.17
CA GLU A 23 -16.58 -9.03 -2.97
C GLU A 23 -15.53 -8.88 -1.88
N GLY A 24 -15.78 -9.41 -0.67
CA GLY A 24 -14.81 -9.31 0.43
C GLY A 24 -13.47 -10.01 0.15
N LYS A 25 -13.46 -11.07 -0.68
CA LYS A 25 -12.20 -11.69 -1.14
C LYS A 25 -11.45 -10.84 -2.15
N ILE A 26 -12.17 -10.12 -3.01
CA ILE A 26 -11.57 -9.24 -4.02
C ILE A 26 -10.99 -8.01 -3.32
N GLU A 27 -11.78 -7.35 -2.47
CA GLU A 27 -11.36 -6.19 -1.69
C GLU A 27 -10.12 -6.51 -0.86
N GLY A 28 -10.16 -7.56 -0.03
CA GLY A 28 -9.01 -7.93 0.80
C GLY A 28 -7.76 -8.32 0.01
N LYS A 29 -7.91 -8.86 -1.21
CA LYS A 29 -6.77 -9.12 -2.10
C LYS A 29 -6.20 -7.85 -2.71
N ILE A 30 -7.04 -6.87 -3.01
CA ILE A 30 -6.61 -5.58 -3.59
C ILE A 30 -5.90 -4.77 -2.50
N GLU A 31 -6.52 -4.61 -1.33
CA GLU A 31 -5.95 -3.91 -0.19
C GLU A 31 -4.60 -4.51 0.21
N GLY A 32 -4.53 -5.83 0.42
CA GLY A 32 -3.28 -6.49 0.80
C GLY A 32 -2.17 -6.37 -0.26
N LYS A 33 -2.52 -6.30 -1.55
CA LYS A 33 -1.54 -6.04 -2.61
C LYS A 33 -1.03 -4.60 -2.60
N ILE A 34 -1.90 -3.62 -2.32
CA ILE A 34 -1.53 -2.21 -2.27
C ILE A 34 -0.64 -1.96 -1.05
N GLU A 35 -1.05 -2.45 0.12
CA GLU A 35 -0.28 -2.31 1.36
C GLU A 35 1.09 -2.99 1.25
N GLY A 36 1.13 -4.22 0.71
CA GLY A 36 2.38 -4.96 0.52
C GLY A 36 3.36 -4.25 -0.42
N LYS A 37 2.87 -3.68 -1.52
CA LYS A 37 3.70 -2.86 -2.43
C LYS A 37 4.26 -1.62 -1.73
N GLN A 38 3.44 -0.93 -0.95
CA GLN A 38 3.87 0.28 -0.27
C GLN A 38 4.89 -0.03 0.83
N GLU A 39 4.70 -1.11 1.58
CA GLU A 39 5.65 -1.56 2.59
C GLU A 39 6.99 -1.98 1.99
N GLU A 40 6.96 -2.74 0.90
CA GLU A 40 8.17 -3.16 0.19
C GLU A 40 8.93 -1.95 -0.40
N ALA A 41 8.23 -1.01 -1.03
CA ALA A 41 8.84 0.21 -1.56
C ALA A 41 9.55 1.03 -0.47
N ARG A 42 8.90 1.22 0.69
CA ARG A 42 9.51 1.90 1.85
C ARG A 42 10.78 1.18 2.31
N LEU A 43 10.72 -0.14 2.46
CA LEU A 43 11.85 -0.94 2.94
C LEU A 43 13.04 -0.89 1.97
N ILE A 44 12.78 -0.96 0.66
CA ILE A 44 13.82 -0.83 -0.37
C ILE A 44 14.45 0.57 -0.31
N LEU A 45 13.63 1.62 -0.26
CA LEU A 45 14.13 2.99 -0.20
C LEU A 45 14.99 3.22 1.05
N MET A 46 14.56 2.74 2.22
CA MET A 46 15.37 2.81 3.44
C MET A 46 16.72 2.10 3.29
N ARG A 47 16.77 0.94 2.61
CA ARG A 47 18.02 0.24 2.32
C ARG A 47 18.91 1.02 1.35
N GLN A 48 18.35 1.68 0.35
CA GLN A 48 19.11 2.51 -0.59
C GLN A 48 19.71 3.73 0.10
N ILE A 49 18.92 4.43 0.93
CA ILE A 49 19.39 5.56 1.75
C ILE A 49 20.50 5.09 2.67
N LYS A 50 20.30 3.96 3.35
CA LYS A 50 21.33 3.40 4.23
C LYS A 50 22.62 3.06 3.50
N ALA A 51 22.50 2.48 2.30
CA ALA A 51 23.65 2.10 1.49
C ALA A 51 24.42 3.32 0.96
N LYS A 52 23.73 4.42 0.63
CA LYS A 52 24.36 5.61 0.05
C LYS A 52 24.91 6.57 1.11
N PHE A 53 24.17 6.80 2.19
CA PHE A 53 24.46 7.85 3.17
C PHE A 53 24.86 7.33 4.56
N GLY A 54 24.80 6.02 4.81
CA GLY A 54 25.04 5.44 6.13
C GLY A 54 23.77 5.38 6.99
N ASP A 55 23.90 5.33 8.31
CA ASP A 55 22.75 5.12 9.18
C ASP A 55 21.67 6.20 9.00
N THR A 56 20.42 5.75 8.89
CA THR A 56 19.28 6.60 8.58
C THR A 56 18.73 7.24 9.85
N ASP A 57 18.61 8.57 9.86
CA ASP A 57 18.03 9.29 10.99
C ASP A 57 16.52 9.00 11.15
N ASN A 58 16.04 9.11 12.38
CA ASN A 58 14.64 8.93 12.77
C ASN A 58 13.69 9.86 12.02
N GLU A 59 14.14 11.04 11.59
CA GLU A 59 13.33 11.95 10.79
C GLU A 59 13.00 11.36 9.42
N ILE A 60 14.01 10.85 8.70
CA ILE A 60 13.83 10.25 7.36
C ILE A 60 12.88 9.04 7.44
N ILE A 61 13.05 8.19 8.46
CA ILE A 61 12.18 7.03 8.68
C ILE A 61 10.72 7.48 8.85
N LYS A 62 10.47 8.52 9.65
CA LYS A 62 9.11 9.06 9.86
C LYS A 62 8.51 9.64 8.58
N LEU A 63 9.33 10.33 7.77
CA LEU A 63 8.88 10.90 6.50
C LEU A 63 8.52 9.81 5.48
N ILE A 64 9.38 8.80 5.29
CA ILE A 64 9.12 7.67 4.39
C ILE A 64 7.86 6.90 4.79
N ASN A 65 7.63 6.70 6.10
CA ASN A 65 6.44 5.99 6.58
C ASN A 65 5.12 6.75 6.32
N ARG A 66 5.18 8.07 6.15
CA ARG A 66 4.01 8.92 5.86
C ARG A 66 3.88 9.28 4.38
N ALA A 67 4.92 9.05 3.59
CA ALA A 67 4.93 9.37 2.17
C ALA A 67 4.00 8.44 1.38
N GLU A 68 3.37 9.00 0.35
CA GLU A 68 2.63 8.23 -0.65
C GLU A 68 3.58 7.37 -1.49
N LEU A 69 3.06 6.29 -2.05
CA LEU A 69 3.85 5.35 -2.86
C LEU A 69 4.55 6.04 -4.02
N SER A 70 3.84 6.91 -4.77
CA SER A 70 4.40 7.68 -5.87
C SER A 70 5.63 8.50 -5.45
N LYS A 71 5.56 9.13 -4.28
CA LYS A 71 6.67 9.92 -3.75
C LYS A 71 7.89 9.06 -3.41
N ILE A 72 7.66 7.85 -2.89
CA ILE A 72 8.72 6.88 -2.62
C ILE A 72 9.36 6.39 -3.93
N GLU A 73 8.53 6.14 -4.95
CA GLU A 73 8.98 5.74 -6.29
C GLU A 73 9.83 6.84 -6.94
N ASP A 74 9.37 8.10 -6.94
CA ASP A 74 10.13 9.24 -7.48
C ASP A 74 11.48 9.42 -6.75
N LEU A 75 11.48 9.25 -5.43
CA LEU A 75 12.69 9.36 -4.63
C LEU A 75 13.68 8.22 -4.95
N SER A 76 13.20 7.04 -5.36
CA SER A 76 14.07 5.91 -5.73
C SER A 76 14.94 6.20 -6.95
N GLU A 77 14.52 7.13 -7.83
CA GLU A 77 15.34 7.64 -8.92
C GLU A 77 16.18 8.84 -8.45
N LYS A 78 15.56 9.78 -7.73
CA LYS A 78 16.22 11.02 -7.28
C LYS A 78 17.44 10.73 -6.40
N ILE A 79 17.35 9.71 -5.54
CA ILE A 79 18.43 9.30 -4.63
C ILE A 79 19.73 9.01 -5.35
N ILE A 80 19.70 8.57 -6.61
CA ILE A 80 20.91 8.29 -7.41
C ILE A 80 21.70 9.58 -7.60
N THR A 81 21.02 10.71 -7.79
CA THR A 81 21.59 12.04 -8.05
C THR A 81 21.71 12.94 -6.83
N SER A 82 21.12 12.57 -5.68
CA SER A 82 21.21 13.36 -4.45
C SER A 82 22.60 13.30 -3.83
N ASP A 83 23.11 14.40 -3.31
CA ASP A 83 24.46 14.46 -2.73
C ASP A 83 24.43 14.36 -1.19
N SER A 84 23.25 14.54 -0.58
CA SER A 84 23.10 14.61 0.87
C SER A 84 21.79 14.01 1.38
N THR A 85 21.72 13.74 2.69
CA THR A 85 20.48 13.37 3.39
C THR A 85 19.49 14.53 3.46
N GLU A 86 19.97 15.76 3.44
CA GLU A 86 19.17 16.98 3.43
C GLU A 86 18.33 17.08 2.16
N ASP A 87 18.89 16.72 0.99
CA ASP A 87 18.16 16.67 -0.29
C ASP A 87 16.99 15.68 -0.23
N ILE A 88 17.18 14.57 0.48
CA ILE A 88 16.15 13.54 0.66
C ILE A 88 15.03 14.07 1.57
N ILE A 89 15.39 14.74 2.67
CA ILE A 89 14.43 15.32 3.61
C ILE A 89 13.62 16.41 2.92
N ASP A 90 14.27 17.29 2.14
CA ASP A 90 13.61 18.36 1.39
C ASP A 90 12.62 17.79 0.37
N PHE A 91 13.04 16.76 -0.38
CA PHE A 91 12.17 16.09 -1.32
C PHE A 91 10.97 15.43 -0.64
N LEU A 92 11.13 14.81 0.53
CA LEU A 92 10.03 14.16 1.24
C LEU A 92 9.04 15.14 1.89
N LYS A 93 9.42 16.41 2.08
CA LYS A 93 8.58 17.45 2.69
C LYS A 93 7.75 18.26 1.70
N HIS A 94 8.12 18.28 0.42
CA HIS A 94 7.47 19.04 -0.65
C HIS A 94 6.90 18.11 -1.70
#